data_AF-A0A353C5R9-F1
#
_entry.id   AF-A0A353C5R9-F1
#
_cell.length_a   1.000
_cell.length_b   1.000
_cell.length_c   1.000
_cell.angle_alpha   90.00
_cell.angle_beta   90.00
_cell.angle_gamma   90.00
#
_symmetry.space_group_name_H-M   'P 1'
#
loop_
_entity.id
_entity.type
_entity.pdbx_description
1 polymer ?
#
loop_
_entity_poly.entity_id
_entity_poly.type
_entity_poly.pdbx_seq_one_letter_code
_entity_poly.pdbx_strand_id
1 'polypeptide(L)'
;MHKEKLKTIAADLIGVINGSSEPGIEGELKTRFFNHKGVYLNLIDSTADLFESIIRKILNENNLGEKFTEKYIESRLLDIIKDYIDNGSTEECLLLSLSRNIKELEDFNDEFIVIIPVDGLKSIDLKRLDIGKVTLFEMTAEKGSVYFDTIEKVILTSKNTKEQQQMLIERQRERFNELIGCICSEYKVIAEPTRAVERAEQQTKLALGIIGFGIPIFYSDDLRIKLALKGEISRERRCTPVLATDKNRWSLNHKKIGPLTNFELKKENLERLNKLKILTFSDMLKKDNQNDLELALLRSLHCSFFSHCFNSKYGFIINFSERIIIMD
;
A
#
# COMPACT_ATOMS: atom_id res chain seq x y z
N MET A 1 0.53 25.76 -6.86
CA MET A 1 -0.34 26.26 -5.77
C MET A 1 -0.46 27.77 -5.88
N HIS A 2 -1.62 28.37 -5.58
CA HIS A 2 -1.79 29.84 -5.67
C HIS A 2 -0.93 30.60 -4.65
N LYS A 3 -0.39 31.75 -5.07
CA LYS A 3 0.53 32.59 -4.26
C LYS A 3 -0.03 32.98 -2.89
N GLU A 4 -1.33 33.24 -2.79
CA GLU A 4 -1.96 33.59 -1.51
C GLU A 4 -1.99 32.40 -0.52
N LYS A 5 -2.25 31.18 -0.99
CA LYS A 5 -2.19 29.97 -0.15
C LYS A 5 -0.77 29.70 0.36
N LEU A 6 0.24 29.92 -0.50
CA LEU A 6 1.66 29.82 -0.12
C LEU A 6 2.02 30.78 1.00
N LYS A 7 1.55 32.04 0.94
CA LYS A 7 1.75 33.02 2.03
C LYS A 7 1.09 32.56 3.33
N THR A 8 -0.14 32.05 3.28
CA THR A 8 -0.82 31.51 4.47
C THR A 8 -0.03 30.36 5.08
N ILE A 9 0.47 29.42 4.26
CA ILE A 9 1.28 28.30 4.77
C ILE A 9 2.60 28.78 5.36
N ALA A 10 3.26 29.78 4.74
CA ALA A 10 4.49 30.35 5.28
C ALA A 10 4.24 31.02 6.65
N ALA A 11 3.16 31.78 6.79
CA ALA A 11 2.76 32.39 8.06
C ALA A 11 2.42 31.32 9.11
N ASP A 12 1.67 30.28 8.74
CA ASP A 12 1.35 29.15 9.63
C ASP A 12 2.66 28.44 10.10
N LEU A 13 3.64 28.25 9.20
CA LEU A 13 4.95 27.67 9.53
C LEU A 13 5.75 28.54 10.51
N ILE A 14 5.74 29.87 10.33
CA ILE A 14 6.37 30.80 11.29
C ILE A 14 5.70 30.67 12.66
N GLY A 15 4.36 30.52 12.68
CA GLY A 15 3.62 30.23 13.91
C GLY A 15 4.07 28.93 14.59
N VAL A 16 4.30 27.86 13.81
CA VAL A 16 4.84 26.59 14.32
C VAL A 16 6.26 26.76 14.88
N ILE A 17 7.14 27.50 14.19
CA ILE A 17 8.52 27.75 14.63
C ILE A 17 8.53 28.53 15.95
N ASN A 18 7.76 29.63 16.02
CA ASN A 18 7.72 30.50 17.20
C ASN A 18 7.01 29.86 18.39
N GLY A 19 6.08 28.92 18.15
CA GLY A 19 5.37 28.19 19.18
C GLY A 19 6.08 26.91 19.65
N SER A 20 7.24 26.57 19.07
CA SER A 20 8.02 25.41 19.52
C SER A 20 8.73 25.70 20.85
N SER A 21 8.79 24.70 21.74
CA SER A 21 9.44 24.82 23.04
C SER A 21 10.81 24.14 23.05
N GLU A 22 11.66 24.50 24.01
CA GLU A 22 12.85 23.68 24.31
C GLU A 22 12.43 22.25 24.74
N PRO A 23 13.25 21.22 24.44
CA PRO A 23 12.97 19.85 24.87
C PRO A 23 13.03 19.74 26.39
N GLY A 24 12.02 19.15 27.03
CA GLY A 24 12.04 18.83 28.47
C GLY A 24 10.89 19.37 29.33
N ILE A 25 9.86 19.95 28.74
CA ILE A 25 8.64 20.36 29.48
C ILE A 25 7.73 19.13 29.62
N GLU A 26 7.75 18.47 30.78
CA GLU A 26 6.85 17.37 31.13
C GLU A 26 5.45 17.91 31.49
N GLY A 27 4.43 17.40 30.79
CA GLY A 27 2.99 17.64 31.06
C GLY A 27 2.11 16.75 30.18
N GLU A 28 0.82 16.60 30.51
CA GLU A 28 -0.20 15.80 29.77
C GLU A 28 -0.60 16.41 28.40
N LEU A 29 0.31 17.14 27.75
CA LEU A 29 0.05 17.84 26.50
C LEU A 29 0.37 16.93 25.30
N LYS A 30 -0.34 17.12 24.18
CA LYS A 30 -0.02 16.40 22.94
C LYS A 30 1.32 16.93 22.45
N THR A 31 2.38 16.15 22.64
CA THR A 31 3.73 16.51 22.21
C THR A 31 4.12 15.73 20.97
N ARG A 32 4.71 16.43 20.00
CA ARG A 32 5.40 15.81 18.86
C ARG A 32 6.84 16.28 18.85
N PHE A 33 7.73 15.31 18.99
CA PHE A 33 9.16 15.53 18.93
C PHE A 33 9.69 15.15 17.56
N PHE A 34 10.38 16.08 16.91
CA PHE A 34 11.11 15.85 15.68
C PHE A 34 12.59 16.02 15.94
N ASN A 35 13.37 15.03 15.49
CA ASN A 35 14.81 15.16 15.33
C ASN A 35 15.12 14.99 13.85
N HIS A 36 15.48 16.08 13.19
CA HIS A 36 15.78 16.07 11.77
C HIS A 36 17.07 16.81 11.47
N LYS A 37 18.09 16.06 11.05
CA LYS A 37 19.42 16.59 10.69
C LYS A 37 20.02 17.53 11.75
N GLY A 38 19.82 17.23 13.04
CA GLY A 38 20.36 18.02 14.16
C GLY A 38 19.47 19.16 14.64
N VAL A 39 18.30 19.38 14.02
CA VAL A 39 17.27 20.27 14.53
C VAL A 39 16.31 19.48 15.40
N TYR A 40 16.08 20.01 16.60
CA TYR A 40 15.11 19.49 17.57
C TYR A 40 13.91 20.42 17.61
N LEU A 41 12.76 19.92 17.18
CA LEU A 41 11.49 20.64 17.29
C LEU A 41 10.57 19.87 18.21
N ASN A 42 10.18 20.52 19.31
CA ASN A 42 9.13 20.03 20.19
C ASN A 42 7.87 20.87 19.96
N LEU A 43 6.87 20.27 19.31
CA LEU A 43 5.58 20.91 19.08
C LEU A 43 4.60 20.47 20.16
N ILE A 44 3.90 21.44 20.74
CA ILE A 44 2.96 21.23 21.85
C ILE A 44 1.55 21.66 21.42
N ASP A 45 0.56 20.80 21.66
CA ASP A 45 -0.88 21.05 21.47
C ASP A 45 -1.23 21.65 20.11
N SER A 46 -1.73 22.90 20.11
CA SER A 46 -2.23 23.59 18.91
C SER A 46 -1.16 23.80 17.85
N THR A 47 0.13 23.82 18.22
CA THR A 47 1.23 23.93 17.25
C THR A 47 1.47 22.62 16.50
N ALA A 48 1.29 21.47 17.16
CA ALA A 48 1.34 20.17 16.52
C ALA A 48 0.16 20.00 15.54
N ASP A 49 -1.05 20.41 15.97
CA ASP A 49 -2.24 20.35 15.11
C ASP A 49 -2.14 21.32 13.91
N LEU A 50 -1.55 22.51 14.11
CA LEU A 50 -1.28 23.45 13.02
C LEU A 50 -0.30 22.85 12.00
N PHE A 51 0.76 22.20 12.47
CA PHE A 51 1.73 21.55 11.57
C PHE A 51 1.12 20.38 10.79
N GLU A 52 0.33 19.52 11.44
CA GLU A 52 -0.43 18.46 10.76
C GLU A 52 -1.42 19.04 9.72
N SER A 53 -2.08 20.16 10.05
CA SER A 53 -2.99 20.87 9.15
C SER A 53 -2.26 21.40 7.91
N ILE A 54 -1.04 21.96 8.07
CA ILE A 54 -0.21 22.40 6.95
C ILE A 54 0.11 21.23 6.01
N ILE A 55 0.53 20.09 6.55
CA ILE A 55 0.84 18.89 5.75
C ILE A 55 -0.40 18.46 4.95
N ARG A 56 -1.57 18.38 5.60
CA ARG A 56 -2.83 18.02 4.93
C ARG A 56 -3.24 19.03 3.86
N LYS A 57 -3.09 20.33 4.12
CA LYS A 57 -3.35 21.38 3.11
C LYS A 57 -2.48 21.15 1.87
N ILE A 58 -1.18 20.90 2.04
CA ILE A 58 -0.26 20.64 0.93
C ILE A 58 -0.66 19.38 0.16
N LEU A 59 -0.93 18.27 0.84
CA LEU A 59 -1.31 17.01 0.18
C LEU A 59 -2.63 17.11 -0.59
N ASN A 60 -3.58 17.89 -0.11
CA ASN A 60 -4.87 18.07 -0.76
C ASN A 60 -4.80 19.00 -1.99
N GLU A 61 -3.72 19.77 -2.16
CA GLU A 61 -3.54 20.58 -3.36
C GLU A 61 -3.12 19.73 -4.55
N ASN A 62 -3.76 19.98 -5.70
CA ASN A 62 -3.41 19.37 -6.99
C ASN A 62 -3.19 17.84 -6.93
N ASN A 63 -3.92 17.15 -6.04
CA ASN A 63 -3.78 15.71 -5.77
C ASN A 63 -2.35 15.27 -5.40
N LEU A 64 -1.56 16.12 -4.73
CA LEU A 64 -0.22 15.77 -4.27
C LEU A 64 -0.22 14.55 -3.33
N GLY A 65 -1.31 14.31 -2.61
CA GLY A 65 -1.54 13.11 -1.81
C GLY A 65 -1.55 11.81 -2.62
N GLU A 66 -1.75 11.84 -3.94
CA GLU A 66 -1.58 10.66 -4.79
C GLU A 66 -0.11 10.33 -5.04
N LYS A 67 0.78 11.34 -4.96
CA LYS A 67 2.22 11.23 -5.27
C LYS A 67 3.10 11.13 -4.02
N PHE A 68 2.70 11.72 -2.89
CA PHE A 68 3.54 11.86 -1.71
C PHE A 68 2.86 11.36 -0.43
N THR A 69 3.64 10.79 0.48
CA THR A 69 3.21 10.49 1.86
C THR A 69 3.26 11.72 2.76
N GLU A 70 2.50 11.72 3.85
CA GLU A 70 2.60 12.73 4.92
C GLU A 70 4.04 12.85 5.44
N LYS A 71 4.71 11.72 5.67
CA LYS A 71 6.09 11.67 6.16
C LYS A 71 7.09 12.32 5.19
N TYR A 72 6.86 12.19 3.88
CA TYR A 72 7.69 12.84 2.88
C TYR A 72 7.55 14.37 2.95
N ILE A 73 6.32 14.87 2.99
CA ILE A 73 6.04 16.31 3.13
C ILE A 73 6.57 16.85 4.46
N GLU A 74 6.37 16.11 5.55
CA GLU A 74 6.91 16.43 6.88
C GLU A 74 8.42 16.64 6.83
N SER A 75 9.18 15.69 6.28
CA SER A 75 10.63 15.79 6.13
C SER A 75 11.07 17.02 5.32
N ARG A 76 10.33 17.34 4.25
CA ARG A 76 10.61 18.51 3.39
C ARG A 76 10.33 19.82 4.11
N LEU A 77 9.26 19.89 4.90
CA LEU A 77 8.97 21.07 5.73
C LEU A 77 10.01 21.23 6.84
N LEU A 78 10.47 20.14 7.45
CA LEU A 78 11.53 20.18 8.46
C LEU A 78 12.86 20.66 7.88
N ASP A 79 13.19 20.30 6.63
CA ASP A 79 14.34 20.86 5.92
C ASP A 79 14.22 22.38 5.75
N ILE A 80 13.04 22.88 5.37
CA ILE A 80 12.79 24.32 5.22
C ILE A 80 12.90 25.04 6.57
N ILE A 81 12.33 24.46 7.64
CA ILE A 81 12.39 25.03 8.99
C ILE A 81 13.85 25.07 9.47
N LYS A 82 14.62 24.01 9.23
CA LYS A 82 16.04 23.97 9.54
C LYS A 82 16.79 25.09 8.84
N ASP A 83 16.63 25.22 7.52
CA ASP A 83 17.30 26.26 6.74
C ASP A 83 16.91 27.66 7.23
N TYR A 84 15.67 27.84 7.72
CA TYR A 84 15.21 29.09 8.30
C TYR A 84 15.93 29.42 9.63
N ILE A 85 16.01 28.43 10.53
CA ILE A 85 16.66 28.57 11.85
C ILE A 85 18.17 28.79 11.69
N ASP A 86 18.85 27.94 10.92
CA ASP A 86 20.32 27.94 10.78
C ASP A 86 20.84 29.24 10.15
N ASN A 87 20.07 29.84 9.23
CA ASN A 87 20.50 31.01 8.48
C ASN A 87 19.89 32.34 8.96
N GLY A 88 19.09 32.33 10.02
CA GLY A 88 18.38 33.54 10.50
C GLY A 88 17.53 34.17 9.39
N SER A 89 16.86 33.33 8.60
CA SER A 89 16.20 33.75 7.36
C SER A 89 15.02 34.67 7.61
N THR A 90 14.72 35.56 6.67
CA THR A 90 13.50 36.38 6.71
C THR A 90 12.27 35.58 6.28
N GLU A 91 11.07 36.08 6.59
CA GLU A 91 9.81 35.53 6.07
C GLU A 91 9.82 35.41 4.54
N GLU A 92 10.41 36.38 3.84
CA GLU A 92 10.56 36.33 2.38
C GLU A 92 11.42 35.14 1.92
N CYS A 93 12.52 34.86 2.61
CA CYS A 93 13.37 33.70 2.33
C CYS A 93 12.63 32.38 2.59
N LEU A 94 11.84 32.30 3.66
CA LEU A 94 10.99 31.14 3.94
C LEU A 94 9.97 30.91 2.81
N LEU A 95 9.29 31.97 2.40
CA LEU A 95 8.30 31.92 1.32
C LEU A 95 8.92 31.49 0.00
N LEU A 96 10.13 31.95 -0.32
CA LEU A 96 10.88 31.54 -1.51
C LEU A 96 11.25 30.05 -1.45
N SER A 97 11.81 29.59 -0.32
CA SER A 97 12.15 28.17 -0.11
C SER A 97 10.92 27.28 -0.19
N LEU A 98 9.82 27.67 0.43
CA LEU A 98 8.55 26.96 0.33
C LEU A 98 8.03 26.93 -1.11
N SER A 99 8.03 28.07 -1.81
CA SER A 99 7.57 28.16 -3.20
C SER A 99 8.39 27.26 -4.11
N ARG A 100 9.72 27.21 -3.93
CA ARG A 100 10.61 26.31 -4.68
C ARG A 100 10.27 24.85 -4.39
N ASN A 101 10.14 24.48 -3.12
CA ASN A 101 9.81 23.11 -2.73
C ASN A 101 8.45 22.66 -3.27
N ILE A 102 7.41 23.50 -3.17
CA ILE A 102 6.09 23.18 -3.73
C ILE A 102 6.17 23.02 -5.24
N LYS A 103 6.90 23.89 -5.93
CA LYS A 103 7.12 23.74 -7.38
C LYS A 103 7.80 22.41 -7.72
N GLU A 104 8.84 22.03 -6.99
CA GLU A 104 9.49 20.72 -7.16
C GLU A 104 8.52 19.54 -6.95
N LEU A 105 7.57 19.64 -6.01
CA LEU A 105 6.52 18.62 -5.81
C LEU A 105 5.51 18.59 -6.97
N GLU A 106 5.12 19.76 -7.47
CA GLU A 106 4.17 19.87 -8.59
C GLU A 106 4.79 19.33 -9.90
N ASP A 107 6.07 19.64 -10.13
CA ASP A 107 6.84 19.21 -11.30
C ASP A 107 7.30 17.74 -11.22
N PHE A 108 7.09 17.07 -10.08
CA PHE A 108 7.51 15.68 -9.88
C PHE A 108 6.84 14.72 -10.86
N ASN A 109 7.66 13.96 -11.58
CA ASN A 109 7.25 13.06 -12.65
C ASN A 109 8.00 11.72 -12.67
N ASP A 110 8.73 11.37 -11.59
CA ASP A 110 9.43 10.09 -11.53
C ASP A 110 8.40 8.94 -11.50
N GLU A 111 8.45 8.10 -12.53
CA GLU A 111 7.61 6.91 -12.65
C GLU A 111 8.31 5.67 -12.09
N PHE A 112 7.63 4.95 -11.22
CA PHE A 112 8.09 3.70 -10.63
C PHE A 112 7.26 2.52 -11.11
N ILE A 113 7.92 1.38 -11.28
CA ILE A 113 7.29 0.08 -11.48
C ILE A 113 7.40 -0.69 -10.17
N VAL A 114 6.27 -0.99 -9.55
CA VAL A 114 6.21 -1.77 -8.31
C VAL A 114 5.78 -3.19 -8.63
N ILE A 115 6.58 -4.16 -8.19
CA ILE A 115 6.31 -5.58 -8.34
C ILE A 115 5.96 -6.15 -6.96
N ILE A 116 4.74 -6.68 -6.82
CA ILE A 116 4.28 -7.25 -5.55
C ILE A 116 3.95 -8.73 -5.76
N PRO A 117 4.61 -9.66 -5.05
CA PRO A 117 4.25 -11.07 -5.09
C PRO A 117 2.89 -11.31 -4.43
N VAL A 118 2.12 -12.24 -4.98
CA VAL A 118 0.76 -12.57 -4.58
C VAL A 118 0.67 -14.03 -4.15
N ASP A 119 -0.02 -14.29 -3.04
CA ASP A 119 -0.33 -15.63 -2.57
C ASP A 119 -1.75 -16.06 -2.96
N GLY A 120 -1.94 -17.38 -3.06
CA GLY A 120 -3.25 -17.98 -3.32
C GLY A 120 -3.64 -18.10 -4.78
N LEU A 121 -2.80 -17.60 -5.71
CA LEU A 121 -2.94 -17.80 -7.14
C LEU A 121 -1.98 -18.88 -7.64
N LYS A 122 -2.37 -19.58 -8.70
CA LYS A 122 -1.49 -20.42 -9.51
C LYS A 122 -1.81 -20.18 -10.97
N SER A 123 -0.81 -19.76 -11.78
CA SER A 123 -0.99 -19.72 -13.23
C SER A 123 -0.77 -21.12 -13.78
N ILE A 124 -1.65 -21.54 -14.69
CA ILE A 124 -1.49 -22.81 -15.40
C ILE A 124 -1.34 -22.56 -16.91
N ASP A 125 -1.93 -21.48 -17.46
CA ASP A 125 -1.87 -21.20 -18.90
C ASP A 125 -1.81 -19.71 -19.27
N LEU A 126 -1.65 -18.80 -18.30
CA LEU A 126 -1.73 -17.36 -18.54
C LEU A 126 -0.40 -16.66 -18.31
N LYS A 127 0.11 -16.05 -19.39
CA LYS A 127 1.31 -15.19 -19.33
C LYS A 127 1.03 -13.86 -18.64
N ARG A 128 -0.19 -13.32 -18.82
CA ARG A 128 -0.57 -11.98 -18.39
C ARG A 128 -2.08 -11.89 -18.19
N LEU A 129 -2.51 -11.18 -17.14
CA LEU A 129 -3.89 -10.82 -16.88
C LEU A 129 -3.98 -9.39 -16.36
N ASP A 130 -4.62 -8.51 -17.12
CA ASP A 130 -4.81 -7.10 -16.72
C ASP A 130 -6.12 -6.94 -15.94
N ILE A 131 -6.04 -6.38 -14.73
CA ILE A 131 -7.18 -6.05 -13.87
C ILE A 131 -7.02 -4.61 -13.37
N GLY A 132 -7.84 -3.70 -13.87
CA GLY A 132 -7.66 -2.28 -13.59
C GLY A 132 -6.33 -1.77 -14.16
N LYS A 133 -5.59 -1.07 -13.31
CA LYS A 133 -4.23 -0.59 -13.57
C LYS A 133 -3.14 -1.61 -13.21
N VAL A 134 -3.53 -2.79 -12.73
CA VAL A 134 -2.61 -3.85 -12.29
C VAL A 134 -2.50 -4.94 -13.34
N THR A 135 -1.28 -5.41 -13.57
CA THR A 135 -1.00 -6.56 -14.43
C THR A 135 -0.54 -7.73 -13.58
N LEU A 136 -1.29 -8.83 -13.57
CA LEU A 136 -0.86 -10.10 -12.97
C LEU A 136 -0.08 -10.94 -13.99
N PHE A 137 1.04 -11.51 -13.58
CA PHE A 137 1.87 -12.37 -14.41
C PHE A 137 2.70 -13.33 -13.55
N GLU A 138 3.18 -14.42 -14.14
CA GLU A 138 4.16 -15.29 -13.49
C GLU A 138 5.57 -14.74 -13.69
N MET A 139 6.33 -14.60 -12.61
CA MET A 139 7.71 -14.16 -12.66
C MET A 139 8.62 -15.28 -13.18
N THR A 140 8.91 -15.28 -14.48
CA THR A 140 9.89 -16.21 -15.08
C THR A 140 11.32 -15.75 -14.84
N ALA A 141 12.30 -16.64 -15.03
CA ALA A 141 13.71 -16.29 -14.91
C ALA A 141 14.13 -15.18 -15.90
N GLU A 142 13.62 -15.23 -17.14
CA GLU A 142 13.92 -14.23 -18.16
C GLU A 142 13.36 -12.85 -17.76
N LYS A 143 12.10 -12.80 -17.34
CA LYS A 143 11.47 -11.55 -16.91
C LYS A 143 12.13 -11.02 -15.65
N GLY A 144 12.51 -11.92 -14.73
CA GLY A 144 13.22 -11.58 -13.53
C GLY A 144 14.58 -10.95 -13.78
N SER A 145 15.34 -11.47 -14.76
CA SER A 145 16.63 -10.89 -15.17
C SER A 145 16.46 -9.44 -15.63
N VAL A 146 15.43 -9.13 -16.41
CA VAL A 146 15.19 -7.76 -16.91
C VAL A 146 15.02 -6.75 -15.77
N TYR A 147 14.25 -7.08 -14.73
CA TYR A 147 14.11 -6.20 -13.57
C TYR A 147 15.40 -6.15 -12.75
N PHE A 148 16.05 -7.29 -12.56
CA PHE A 148 17.28 -7.35 -11.78
C PHE A 148 18.41 -6.53 -12.41
N ASP A 149 18.56 -6.57 -13.74
CA ASP A 149 19.55 -5.76 -14.47
C ASP A 149 19.37 -4.26 -14.20
N THR A 150 18.13 -3.81 -13.97
CA THR A 150 17.84 -2.42 -13.61
C THR A 150 18.31 -2.10 -12.19
N ILE A 151 18.04 -3.01 -11.24
CA ILE A 151 18.52 -2.89 -9.84
C ILE A 151 20.05 -2.88 -9.79
N GLU A 152 20.69 -3.80 -10.52
CA GLU A 152 22.13 -3.92 -10.61
C GLU A 152 22.78 -2.63 -11.13
N LYS A 153 22.25 -2.05 -12.22
CA LYS A 153 22.70 -0.75 -12.74
C LYS A 153 22.61 0.36 -11.70
N VAL A 154 21.49 0.45 -10.97
CA VAL A 154 21.33 1.46 -9.91
C VAL A 154 22.39 1.27 -8.82
N ILE A 155 22.65 0.04 -8.37
CA ILE A 155 23.65 -0.25 -7.35
C ILE A 155 25.06 0.13 -7.83
N LEU A 156 25.41 -0.22 -9.06
CA LEU A 156 26.73 0.08 -9.65
C LEU A 156 26.99 1.58 -9.83
N THR A 157 25.94 2.39 -9.98
CA THR A 157 26.04 3.87 -10.04
C THR A 157 26.06 4.55 -8.67
N SER A 158 25.89 3.80 -7.58
CA SER A 158 25.84 4.35 -6.23
C SER A 158 27.22 4.77 -5.72
N LYS A 159 27.27 5.66 -4.71
CA LYS A 159 28.52 6.15 -4.10
C LYS A 159 29.25 5.11 -3.23
N ASN A 160 28.78 3.86 -3.21
CA ASN A 160 29.36 2.79 -2.42
C ASN A 160 30.69 2.29 -3.00
N THR A 161 31.52 1.65 -2.17
CA THR A 161 32.74 0.98 -2.66
C THR A 161 32.39 -0.23 -3.54
N LYS A 162 33.31 -0.67 -4.39
CA LYS A 162 33.08 -1.85 -5.26
C LYS A 162 32.69 -3.11 -4.47
N GLU A 163 33.31 -3.33 -3.31
CA GLU A 163 32.99 -4.44 -2.42
C GLU A 163 31.56 -4.34 -1.87
N GLN A 164 31.16 -3.14 -1.42
CA GLN A 164 29.79 -2.89 -0.96
C GLN A 164 28.77 -3.05 -2.08
N GLN A 165 29.08 -2.58 -3.29
CA GLN A 165 28.22 -2.76 -4.46
C GLN A 165 28.00 -4.24 -4.76
N GLN A 166 29.07 -5.04 -4.77
CA GLN A 166 28.99 -6.48 -5.01
C GLN A 166 28.14 -7.19 -3.94
N MET A 167 28.37 -6.90 -2.66
CA MET A 167 27.56 -7.45 -1.56
C MET A 167 26.07 -7.07 -1.68
N LEU A 168 25.77 -5.85 -2.12
CA LEU A 168 24.39 -5.41 -2.34
C LEU A 168 23.76 -6.16 -3.52
N ILE A 169 24.48 -6.31 -4.64
CA ILE A 169 24.00 -7.05 -5.81
C ILE A 169 23.66 -8.50 -5.41
N GLU A 170 24.56 -9.18 -4.71
CA GLU A 170 24.34 -10.56 -4.26
C GLU A 170 23.13 -10.69 -3.34
N ARG A 171 23.03 -9.83 -2.31
CA ARG A 171 21.89 -9.82 -1.38
C ARG A 171 20.56 -9.54 -2.10
N GLN A 172 20.54 -8.60 -3.06
CA GLN A 172 19.34 -8.33 -3.82
C GLN A 172 19.00 -9.49 -4.75
N ARG A 173 20.00 -10.15 -5.34
CA ARG A 173 19.80 -11.30 -6.23
C ARG A 173 19.15 -12.46 -5.51
N GLU A 174 19.61 -12.77 -4.30
CA GLU A 174 18.99 -13.80 -3.45
C GLU A 174 17.50 -13.52 -3.19
N ARG A 175 17.18 -12.30 -2.74
CA ARG A 175 15.80 -11.89 -2.47
C ARG A 175 14.94 -11.89 -3.73
N PHE A 176 15.52 -11.46 -4.85
CA PHE A 176 14.80 -11.40 -6.12
C PHE A 176 14.53 -12.80 -6.68
N ASN A 177 15.45 -13.75 -6.47
CA ASN A 177 15.27 -15.15 -6.87
C ASN A 177 14.08 -15.82 -6.17
N GLU A 178 13.71 -15.39 -4.95
CA GLU A 178 12.50 -15.87 -4.25
C GLU A 178 11.19 -15.48 -4.93
N LEU A 179 11.23 -14.55 -5.90
CA LEU A 179 10.08 -14.17 -6.70
C LEU A 179 9.89 -15.08 -7.92
N ILE A 180 10.93 -15.79 -8.38
CA ILE A 180 10.83 -16.65 -9.57
C ILE A 180 9.81 -17.77 -9.33
N GLY A 181 8.90 -17.95 -10.28
CA GLY A 181 7.77 -18.88 -10.20
C GLY A 181 6.58 -18.39 -9.35
N CYS A 182 6.70 -17.23 -8.69
CA CYS A 182 5.56 -16.60 -8.03
C CYS A 182 4.67 -15.87 -9.05
N ILE A 183 3.37 -15.77 -8.73
CA ILE A 183 2.51 -14.78 -9.39
C ILE A 183 2.79 -13.43 -8.77
N CYS A 184 3.09 -12.44 -9.61
CA CYS A 184 3.33 -11.07 -9.20
C CYS A 184 2.32 -10.15 -9.86
N SER A 185 2.01 -9.05 -9.17
CA SER A 185 1.35 -7.89 -9.74
C SER A 185 2.39 -6.83 -10.11
N GLU A 186 2.30 -6.27 -11.32
CA GLU A 186 2.99 -5.08 -11.75
C GLU A 186 2.03 -3.88 -11.72
N TYR A 187 2.49 -2.78 -11.13
CA TYR A 187 1.78 -1.52 -11.09
C TYR A 187 2.75 -0.38 -11.39
N LYS A 188 2.36 0.52 -12.31
CA LYS A 188 3.14 1.70 -12.69
C LYS A 188 2.52 2.94 -12.10
N VAL A 189 3.33 3.81 -11.49
CA VAL A 189 2.84 5.01 -10.80
C VAL A 189 3.88 6.10 -10.72
N ILE A 190 3.43 7.34 -10.86
CA ILE A 190 4.23 8.54 -10.57
C ILE A 190 3.98 8.92 -9.10
N ALA A 191 4.93 8.59 -8.24
CA ALA A 191 4.87 8.86 -6.81
C ALA A 191 6.26 8.69 -6.18
N GLU A 192 6.51 9.26 -5.01
CA GLU A 192 7.72 8.92 -4.25
C GLU A 192 7.69 7.43 -3.83
N PRO A 193 8.85 6.77 -3.63
CA PRO A 193 8.93 5.32 -3.49
C PRO A 193 7.99 4.68 -2.46
N THR A 194 7.79 5.31 -1.31
CA THR A 194 6.92 4.78 -0.24
C THR A 194 5.46 4.83 -0.70
N ARG A 195 5.04 5.99 -1.24
CA ARG A 195 3.69 6.17 -1.77
C ARG A 195 3.43 5.24 -2.97
N ALA A 196 4.43 5.01 -3.82
CA ALA A 196 4.33 4.09 -4.94
C ALA A 196 3.98 2.67 -4.46
N VAL A 197 4.63 2.19 -3.38
CA VAL A 197 4.33 0.88 -2.78
C VAL A 197 2.93 0.83 -2.18
N GLU A 198 2.54 1.82 -1.36
CA GLU A 198 1.19 1.88 -0.77
C GLU A 198 0.10 1.79 -1.84
N ARG A 199 0.28 2.56 -2.93
CA ARG A 199 -0.64 2.60 -4.07
C ARG A 199 -0.68 1.27 -4.80
N ALA A 200 0.48 0.67 -5.07
CA ALA A 200 0.56 -0.64 -5.71
C ALA A 200 -0.14 -1.71 -4.86
N GLU A 201 0.10 -1.75 -3.55
CA GLU A 201 -0.56 -2.71 -2.65
C GLU A 201 -2.06 -2.55 -2.63
N GLN A 202 -2.55 -1.30 -2.54
CA GLN A 202 -3.99 -1.01 -2.55
C GLN A 202 -4.63 -1.46 -3.87
N GLN A 203 -4.01 -1.14 -5.01
CA GLN A 203 -4.54 -1.51 -6.33
C GLN A 203 -4.48 -3.02 -6.55
N THR A 204 -3.41 -3.70 -6.10
CA THR A 204 -3.32 -5.15 -6.15
C THR A 204 -4.39 -5.80 -5.29
N LYS A 205 -4.62 -5.32 -4.07
CA LYS A 205 -5.69 -5.83 -3.18
C LYS A 205 -7.07 -5.69 -3.83
N LEU A 206 -7.36 -4.59 -4.51
CA LEU A 206 -8.61 -4.41 -5.26
C LEU A 206 -8.72 -5.40 -6.44
N ALA A 207 -7.64 -5.60 -7.20
CA ALA A 207 -7.61 -6.57 -8.29
C ALA A 207 -7.85 -8.00 -7.79
N LEU A 208 -7.21 -8.39 -6.67
CA LEU A 208 -7.45 -9.67 -6.01
C LEU A 208 -8.87 -9.79 -5.46
N GLY A 209 -9.45 -8.69 -4.97
CA GLY A 209 -10.84 -8.63 -4.54
C GLY A 209 -11.82 -8.96 -5.67
N ILE A 210 -11.58 -8.47 -6.89
CA ILE A 210 -12.40 -8.79 -8.07
C ILE A 210 -12.32 -10.29 -8.41
N ILE A 211 -11.12 -10.87 -8.42
CA ILE A 211 -10.97 -12.32 -8.65
C ILE A 211 -11.65 -13.09 -7.50
N GLY A 212 -11.40 -12.65 -6.27
CA GLY A 212 -11.89 -13.25 -5.03
C GLY A 212 -13.43 -13.31 -4.98
N PHE A 213 -14.09 -12.26 -5.45
CA PHE A 213 -15.55 -12.22 -5.58
C PHE A 213 -16.10 -13.36 -6.45
N GLY A 214 -15.32 -13.80 -7.44
CA GLY A 214 -15.70 -14.90 -8.32
C GLY A 214 -15.46 -16.30 -7.74
N ILE A 215 -14.61 -16.46 -6.72
CA ILE A 215 -14.18 -17.78 -6.21
C ILE A 215 -15.35 -18.72 -5.86
N PRO A 216 -16.42 -18.29 -5.16
CA PRO A 216 -17.53 -19.18 -4.78
C PRO A 216 -18.28 -19.80 -5.97
N ILE A 217 -18.12 -19.26 -7.18
CA ILE A 217 -18.73 -19.81 -8.40
C ILE A 217 -17.98 -21.04 -8.93
N PHE A 218 -16.69 -21.15 -8.61
CA PHE A 218 -15.79 -22.17 -9.13
C PHE A 218 -15.51 -23.28 -8.14
N TYR A 219 -15.50 -22.95 -6.86
CA TYR A 219 -15.02 -23.81 -5.79
C TYR A 219 -16.02 -23.84 -4.65
N SER A 220 -16.15 -25.01 -4.05
CA SER A 220 -16.89 -25.19 -2.80
C SER A 220 -16.13 -24.57 -1.62
N ASP A 221 -16.87 -24.14 -0.61
CA ASP A 221 -16.34 -23.41 0.55
C ASP A 221 -15.32 -24.23 1.38
N ASP A 222 -15.36 -25.55 1.31
CA ASP A 222 -14.46 -26.45 2.02
C ASP A 222 -12.98 -26.32 1.57
N LEU A 223 -12.76 -25.91 0.32
CA LEU A 223 -11.44 -25.66 -0.24
C LEU A 223 -10.78 -24.38 0.32
N ARG A 224 -11.58 -23.47 0.89
CA ARG A 224 -11.15 -22.28 1.64
C ARG A 224 -10.13 -21.41 0.89
N ILE A 225 -10.28 -21.26 -0.42
CA ILE A 225 -9.34 -20.50 -1.24
C ILE A 225 -9.31 -19.04 -0.75
N LYS A 226 -8.10 -18.50 -0.61
CA LYS A 226 -7.84 -17.11 -0.23
C LYS A 226 -6.78 -16.55 -1.15
N LEU A 227 -6.94 -15.28 -1.52
CA LEU A 227 -5.95 -14.50 -2.27
C LEU A 227 -5.47 -13.38 -1.34
N ALA A 228 -4.19 -13.03 -1.41
CA ALA A 228 -3.65 -11.89 -0.65
C ALA A 228 -2.25 -11.54 -1.19
N LEU A 229 -1.64 -10.48 -0.65
CA LEU A 229 -0.22 -10.25 -0.92
C LEU A 229 0.62 -11.36 -0.25
N LYS A 230 1.80 -11.65 -0.79
CA LYS A 230 2.67 -12.71 -0.26
C LYS A 230 2.98 -12.46 1.22
N GLY A 231 2.74 -13.46 2.06
CA GLY A 231 2.94 -13.37 3.51
C GLY A 231 1.70 -12.92 4.31
N GLU A 232 0.62 -12.48 3.67
CA GLU A 232 -0.65 -12.17 4.35
C GLU A 232 -1.51 -13.44 4.59
N ILE A 233 -1.18 -14.57 3.95
CA ILE A 233 -1.88 -15.85 4.12
C ILE A 233 -1.09 -16.79 5.01
N SER A 234 -1.63 -17.13 6.18
CA SER A 234 -1.09 -18.22 7.01
C SER A 234 -1.73 -19.58 6.64
N ARG A 235 -0.88 -20.60 6.52
CA ARG A 235 -1.26 -22.02 6.43
C ARG A 235 -0.70 -22.75 7.63
N GLU A 236 -1.54 -22.95 8.64
CA GLU A 236 -1.12 -23.51 9.91
C GLU A 236 -1.88 -24.77 10.26
N ARG A 237 -1.30 -25.59 11.13
CA ARG A 237 -2.01 -26.69 11.79
C ARG A 237 -2.37 -26.23 13.19
N ARG A 238 -3.65 -25.98 13.44
CA ARG A 238 -4.14 -25.74 14.80
C ARG A 238 -4.25 -27.07 15.53
N CYS A 239 -3.58 -27.14 16.67
CA CYS A 239 -3.69 -28.20 17.64
C CYS A 239 -4.50 -27.67 18.83
N THR A 240 -5.65 -28.29 19.11
CA THR A 240 -6.50 -27.90 20.24
C THR A 240 -6.53 -29.06 21.22
N PRO A 241 -5.74 -29.00 22.31
CA PRO A 241 -5.85 -29.98 23.38
C PRO A 241 -7.18 -29.80 24.10
N VAL A 242 -7.84 -30.90 24.39
CA VAL A 242 -9.07 -30.96 25.19
C VAL A 242 -8.77 -31.81 26.41
N LEU A 243 -8.84 -31.21 27.58
CA LEU A 243 -8.57 -31.88 28.86
C LEU A 243 -9.89 -32.08 29.60
N ALA A 244 -10.21 -33.32 29.96
CA ALA A 244 -11.34 -33.59 30.86
C ALA A 244 -10.89 -33.34 32.31
N THR A 245 -11.56 -32.40 32.98
CA THR A 245 -11.22 -31.98 34.35
C THR A 245 -11.41 -33.06 35.40
N ASP A 246 -12.27 -34.05 35.12
CA ASP A 246 -12.75 -35.04 36.08
C ASP A 246 -12.22 -36.46 35.82
N LYS A 247 -11.69 -36.74 34.62
CA LYS A 247 -11.53 -38.13 34.15
C LYS A 247 -10.12 -38.54 33.73
N ASN A 248 -9.09 -37.72 33.98
CA ASN A 248 -7.72 -37.97 33.51
C ASN A 248 -7.67 -38.39 32.03
N ARG A 249 -8.54 -37.79 31.21
CA ARG A 249 -8.63 -38.04 29.76
C ARG A 249 -8.27 -36.77 29.05
N TRP A 250 -7.58 -36.92 27.93
CA TRP A 250 -7.34 -35.83 27.02
C TRP A 250 -7.50 -36.29 25.58
N SER A 251 -7.74 -35.34 24.69
CA SER A 251 -7.68 -35.54 23.26
C SER A 251 -7.00 -34.35 22.59
N LEU A 252 -6.44 -34.58 21.41
CA LEU A 252 -5.80 -33.54 20.61
C LEU A 252 -6.53 -33.43 19.28
N ASN A 253 -7.26 -32.35 19.07
CA ASN A 253 -7.89 -32.10 17.79
C ASN A 253 -6.93 -31.33 16.88
N HIS A 254 -6.66 -31.87 15.69
CA HIS A 254 -5.85 -31.23 14.67
C HIS A 254 -6.72 -30.72 13.54
N LYS A 255 -6.60 -29.44 13.22
CA LYS A 255 -7.28 -28.84 12.07
C LYS A 255 -6.30 -28.01 11.25
N LYS A 256 -6.23 -28.26 9.94
CA LYS A 256 -5.55 -27.34 9.01
C LYS A 256 -6.33 -26.02 8.94
N ILE A 257 -5.68 -24.90 9.20
CA ILE A 257 -6.18 -23.53 9.08
C ILE A 257 -5.55 -22.89 7.86
N GLY A 258 -6.30 -21.99 7.22
CA GLY A 258 -5.88 -21.34 5.98
C GLY A 258 -6.43 -22.05 4.72
N PRO A 259 -6.02 -21.57 3.54
CA PRO A 259 -6.46 -22.15 2.28
C PRO A 259 -5.92 -23.56 2.07
N LEU A 260 -6.78 -24.44 1.55
CA LEU A 260 -6.41 -25.81 1.21
C LEU A 260 -5.91 -25.95 -0.23
N THR A 261 -6.23 -24.99 -1.09
CA THR A 261 -5.78 -24.94 -2.47
C THR A 261 -5.64 -23.50 -2.96
N ASN A 262 -5.02 -23.33 -4.12
CA ASN A 262 -4.89 -22.05 -4.83
C ASN A 262 -6.02 -21.90 -5.86
N PHE A 263 -6.36 -20.65 -6.17
CA PHE A 263 -7.17 -20.34 -7.35
C PHE A 263 -6.33 -20.52 -8.61
N GLU A 264 -6.86 -21.28 -9.56
CA GLU A 264 -6.17 -21.53 -10.83
C GLU A 264 -6.56 -20.47 -11.87
N LEU A 265 -5.58 -19.67 -12.28
CA LEU A 265 -5.70 -18.76 -13.42
C LEU A 265 -5.60 -19.58 -14.72
N LYS A 266 -6.74 -20.13 -15.14
CA LYS A 266 -6.94 -20.79 -16.43
C LYS A 266 -7.89 -19.98 -17.30
N LYS A 267 -7.75 -20.13 -18.62
CA LYS A 267 -8.60 -19.45 -19.61
C LYS A 267 -10.09 -19.67 -19.35
N GLU A 268 -10.49 -20.90 -19.05
CA GLU A 268 -11.89 -21.27 -18.76
C GLU A 268 -12.46 -20.51 -17.55
N ASN A 269 -11.68 -20.36 -16.48
CA ASN A 269 -12.10 -19.61 -15.30
C ASN A 269 -12.27 -18.12 -15.61
N LEU A 270 -11.37 -17.55 -16.42
CA LEU A 270 -11.50 -16.16 -16.87
C LEU A 270 -12.71 -15.95 -17.79
N GLU A 271 -12.96 -16.86 -18.72
CA GLU A 271 -14.14 -16.81 -19.61
C GLU A 271 -15.43 -16.85 -18.79
N ARG A 272 -15.49 -17.66 -17.73
CA ARG A 272 -16.61 -17.70 -16.79
C ARG A 272 -16.73 -16.40 -15.97
N LEU A 273 -15.64 -15.85 -15.45
CA LEU A 273 -15.64 -14.54 -14.78
C LEU A 273 -16.16 -13.43 -15.71
N ASN A 274 -15.75 -13.48 -16.98
CA ASN A 274 -16.20 -12.54 -18.00
C ASN A 274 -17.68 -12.70 -18.33
N LYS A 275 -18.16 -13.95 -18.49
CA LYS A 275 -19.57 -14.26 -18.73
C LYS A 275 -20.49 -13.75 -17.61
N LEU A 276 -20.00 -13.77 -16.37
CA LEU A 276 -20.69 -13.26 -15.19
C LEU A 276 -20.51 -11.75 -15.00
N LYS A 277 -19.84 -11.07 -15.94
CA LYS A 277 -19.52 -9.64 -15.89
C LYS A 277 -18.71 -9.24 -14.65
N ILE A 278 -18.04 -10.18 -13.97
CA ILE A 278 -17.18 -9.84 -12.82
C ILE A 278 -15.98 -9.02 -13.30
N LEU A 279 -15.47 -9.31 -14.49
CA LEU A 279 -14.37 -8.53 -15.05
C LEU A 279 -14.78 -7.10 -15.47
N THR A 280 -16.07 -6.73 -15.50
CA THR A 280 -16.43 -5.33 -15.77
C THR A 280 -16.02 -4.39 -14.62
N PHE A 281 -15.82 -4.92 -13.40
CA PHE A 281 -15.22 -4.14 -12.31
C PHE A 281 -13.75 -3.76 -12.59
N SER A 282 -13.06 -4.51 -13.46
CA SER A 282 -11.72 -4.17 -13.94
C SER A 282 -11.72 -2.81 -14.65
N ASP A 283 -12.73 -2.54 -15.48
CA ASP A 283 -12.81 -1.30 -16.23
C ASP A 283 -13.11 -0.09 -15.33
N MET A 284 -13.79 -0.30 -14.20
CA MET A 284 -13.94 0.74 -13.16
C MET A 284 -12.60 1.07 -12.51
N LEU A 285 -11.74 0.08 -12.26
CA LEU A 285 -10.41 0.28 -11.70
C LEU A 285 -9.44 0.96 -12.68
N LYS A 286 -9.69 0.92 -13.99
CA LYS A 286 -8.86 1.64 -14.97
C LYS A 286 -9.07 3.14 -14.94
N LYS A 287 -10.23 3.63 -14.50
CA LYS A 287 -10.56 5.05 -14.50
C LYS A 287 -9.68 5.83 -13.53
N ASP A 288 -9.28 7.03 -13.93
CA ASP A 288 -8.62 7.97 -13.02
C ASP A 288 -9.62 8.65 -12.08
N ASN A 289 -10.85 8.85 -12.55
CA ASN A 289 -11.94 9.45 -11.78
C ASN A 289 -13.14 8.48 -11.76
N GLN A 290 -13.29 7.74 -10.67
CA GLN A 290 -14.50 6.96 -10.40
C GLN A 290 -15.60 7.87 -9.82
N ASN A 291 -16.85 7.57 -10.14
CA ASN A 291 -17.98 8.22 -9.47
C ASN A 291 -18.25 7.58 -8.08
N ASP A 292 -19.10 8.21 -7.26
CA ASP A 292 -19.40 7.75 -5.90
C ASP A 292 -19.97 6.34 -5.85
N LEU A 293 -20.78 5.94 -6.83
CA LEU A 293 -21.34 4.59 -6.93
C LEU A 293 -20.25 3.56 -7.23
N GLU A 294 -19.37 3.85 -8.18
CA GLU A 294 -18.23 2.99 -8.51
C GLU A 294 -17.30 2.84 -7.31
N LEU A 295 -17.00 3.93 -6.60
CA LEU A 295 -16.23 3.90 -5.36
C LEU A 295 -16.92 3.05 -4.28
N ALA A 296 -18.25 3.19 -4.12
CA ALA A 296 -19.01 2.38 -3.19
C ALA A 296 -18.94 0.89 -3.53
N LEU A 297 -19.11 0.53 -4.82
CA LEU A 297 -19.00 -0.86 -5.29
C LEU A 297 -17.60 -1.43 -5.07
N LEU A 298 -16.55 -0.67 -5.40
CA LEU A 298 -15.16 -1.09 -5.19
C LEU A 298 -14.84 -1.25 -3.70
N ARG A 299 -15.36 -0.36 -2.84
CA ARG A 299 -15.26 -0.50 -1.37
C ARG A 299 -16.00 -1.74 -0.89
N SER A 300 -17.18 -2.04 -1.40
CA SER A 300 -17.92 -3.26 -1.06
C SER A 300 -17.15 -4.53 -1.47
N LEU A 301 -16.51 -4.53 -2.64
CA LEU A 301 -15.65 -5.65 -3.08
C LEU A 301 -14.45 -5.81 -2.14
N HIS A 302 -13.78 -4.71 -1.79
CA HIS A 302 -12.69 -4.71 -0.83
C HIS A 302 -13.16 -5.25 0.53
N CYS A 303 -14.23 -4.71 1.11
CA CYS A 303 -14.75 -5.16 2.40
C CYS A 303 -15.22 -6.63 2.40
N SER A 304 -15.85 -7.09 1.32
CA SER A 304 -16.30 -8.49 1.18
C SER A 304 -15.12 -9.45 1.07
N PHE A 305 -14.09 -9.04 0.35
CA PHE A 305 -12.83 -9.79 0.27
C PHE A 305 -12.12 -9.85 1.63
N PHE A 306 -12.02 -8.73 2.35
CA PHE A 306 -11.43 -8.70 3.68
C PHE A 306 -12.26 -9.52 4.69
N SER A 307 -13.58 -9.48 4.65
CA SER A 307 -14.42 -10.30 5.55
C SER A 307 -14.22 -11.80 5.30
N HIS A 308 -14.02 -12.22 4.04
CA HIS A 308 -13.69 -13.60 3.69
C HIS A 308 -12.24 -13.99 4.06
N CYS A 309 -11.30 -13.04 4.01
CA CYS A 309 -9.94 -13.25 4.46
C CYS A 309 -9.82 -13.35 5.99
N PHE A 310 -10.66 -12.65 6.76
CA PHE A 310 -10.60 -12.60 8.22
C PHE A 310 -11.66 -13.43 8.98
N ASN A 311 -12.63 -14.04 8.30
CA ASN A 311 -13.60 -14.91 8.97
C ASN A 311 -12.97 -16.24 9.41
N SER A 312 -12.48 -16.26 10.66
CA SER A 312 -12.21 -17.50 11.38
C SER A 312 -12.96 -17.64 12.71
N LYS A 313 -13.82 -16.68 13.12
CA LYS A 313 -14.61 -16.86 14.36
C LYS A 313 -15.84 -15.97 14.64
N TYR A 314 -16.18 -14.94 13.85
CA TYR A 314 -17.38 -14.13 14.10
C TYR A 314 -18.15 -13.90 12.81
N GLY A 315 -19.26 -14.62 12.64
CA GLY A 315 -20.12 -14.51 11.47
C GLY A 315 -20.74 -13.13 11.35
N PHE A 316 -20.15 -12.28 10.52
CA PHE A 316 -20.91 -11.35 9.70
C PHE A 316 -21.16 -12.04 8.35
N ILE A 317 -22.31 -12.69 8.24
CA ILE A 317 -22.86 -13.12 6.97
C ILE A 317 -23.59 -11.90 6.41
N ILE A 318 -23.01 -11.22 5.43
CA ILE A 318 -23.83 -10.40 4.53
C ILE A 318 -24.48 -11.40 3.58
N ASN A 319 -25.69 -11.83 3.94
CA ASN A 319 -26.43 -12.87 3.24
C ASN A 319 -27.07 -12.22 2.00
N PHE A 320 -26.44 -12.34 0.83
CA PHE A 320 -27.09 -12.04 -0.46
C PHE A 320 -27.93 -13.23 -0.97
N SER A 321 -28.53 -14.01 -0.07
CA SER A 321 -29.41 -15.14 -0.42
C SER A 321 -30.90 -14.77 -0.28
N GLU A 322 -31.33 -13.69 -0.91
CA GLU A 322 -32.73 -13.61 -1.33
C GLU A 322 -32.82 -14.10 -2.77
N ARG A 323 -33.46 -15.27 -2.91
CA ARG A 323 -33.81 -15.88 -4.18
C ARG A 323 -34.55 -14.84 -5.03
N ILE A 324 -33.96 -14.44 -6.15
CA ILE A 324 -34.72 -13.87 -7.25
C ILE A 324 -35.55 -15.04 -7.80
N ILE A 325 -36.80 -15.14 -7.34
CA ILE A 325 -37.82 -15.94 -8.00
C ILE A 325 -38.22 -15.12 -9.22
N ILE A 326 -37.71 -15.48 -10.39
CA ILE A 326 -38.28 -15.06 -11.65
C ILE A 326 -39.54 -15.92 -11.81
N MET A 327 -40.72 -15.31 -11.64
CA MET A 327 -41.97 -15.88 -12.13
C MET A 327 -42.15 -15.40 -13.57
N ASP A 328 -42.36 -16.36 -14.48
CA ASP A 328 -42.76 -16.12 -15.88
C ASP A 328 -44.08 -15.36 -15.99
#